data_AF-A0A9W2YSB6-F1
#
_entry.id   AF-A0A9W2YSB6-F1
#
_cell.length_a   1.000
_cell.length_b   1.000
_cell.length_c   1.000
_cell.angle_alpha   90.00
_cell.angle_beta   90.00
_cell.angle_gamma   90.00
#
_symmetry.space_group_name_H-M   'P 1'
#
loop_
_entity.id
_entity.type
_entity.pdbx_description
1 polymer ?
#
loop_
_entity_poly.entity_id
_entity_poly.type
_entity_poly.pdbx_seq_one_letter_code
_entity_poly.pdbx_strand_id
1 'polypeptide(L)'
;MTLLLNVKRQGRSFLWPSPYSYLHESKVSFVRSLRKAKFWNPRKNTTEHIVTEVPKNRRNLSCPVFDFLAEADDSVNSIDSELMCDSFAQESDIVCRIYLRQIGLESLERLVCKLESTTKVPKIVYFLTFGDYEFHLRHYVAIVAAQRHVDPLALYIIGDQEPLGIYWSLVLRDVPGVRFVYRETPRQISGHRIRFVQHKSDLVRLQTLYFNGGIYLDTDMVILRNIDQLLDNELTAGMIDANVHMGNGFIMSQKGNNFIKEWYQLYKTEYKQNSWGYNSMKVPMMLHRNDTSRLVEIGNKIYRPNWHERALLANGTYDWSKNYAMHIWRSAKPHPESTEEIKSANTTICEVLRYILYGNPAPIT
;
A
#
# COMPACT_ATOMS: atom_id res chain seq x y z
N MET A 1 16.03 -56.53 40.69
CA MET A 1 15.51 -57.62 39.86
C MET A 1 15.69 -57.22 38.41
N THR A 2 16.67 -57.85 37.79
CA THR A 2 17.29 -57.55 36.50
C THR A 2 16.37 -57.93 35.35
N LEU A 3 16.29 -57.10 34.30
CA LEU A 3 16.20 -57.63 32.94
C LEU A 3 16.77 -56.62 31.92
N LEU A 4 18.02 -56.91 31.54
CA LEU A 4 18.71 -56.41 30.37
C LEU A 4 18.27 -57.25 29.16
N LEU A 5 17.91 -56.59 28.07
CA LEU A 5 17.94 -57.19 26.72
C LEU A 5 18.64 -56.21 25.78
N ASN A 6 19.88 -56.55 25.47
CA ASN A 6 20.66 -56.05 24.35
C ASN A 6 20.15 -56.72 23.06
N VAL A 7 20.20 -56.03 21.91
CA VAL A 7 20.74 -56.54 20.63
C VAL A 7 20.69 -55.46 19.52
N LYS A 8 21.90 -55.17 19.03
CA LYS A 8 22.41 -54.81 17.67
C LYS A 8 21.99 -53.54 16.93
N ARG A 9 23.03 -52.70 16.72
CA ARG A 9 23.24 -51.72 15.65
C ARG A 9 23.32 -52.35 14.25
N GLN A 10 22.62 -51.73 13.30
CA GLN A 10 23.02 -51.41 11.92
C GLN A 10 22.24 -50.11 11.61
N GLY A 11 22.76 -48.97 11.15
CA GLY A 11 23.90 -48.69 10.31
C GLY A 11 23.42 -48.11 8.97
N ARG A 12 23.00 -46.84 8.91
CA ARG A 12 23.39 -45.84 7.90
C ARG A 12 22.62 -44.52 8.04
N SER A 13 23.42 -43.47 7.90
CA SER A 13 23.18 -42.03 8.02
C SER A 13 22.28 -41.46 6.92
N PHE A 14 21.47 -40.45 7.26
CA PHE A 14 21.46 -39.20 6.51
C PHE A 14 21.34 -38.02 7.49
N LEU A 15 22.21 -37.04 7.25
CA LEU A 15 22.59 -35.94 8.12
C LEU A 15 21.44 -34.94 8.33
N TRP A 16 21.16 -34.64 9.59
CA TRP A 16 20.75 -33.31 10.03
C TRP A 16 21.77 -32.86 11.08
N PRO A 17 22.21 -31.59 11.04
CA PRO A 17 22.51 -30.90 12.27
C PRO A 17 21.63 -29.66 12.43
N SER A 18 20.96 -29.64 13.57
CA SER A 18 20.55 -28.46 14.34
C SER A 18 21.80 -27.75 14.93
N PRO A 19 21.71 -26.78 15.86
CA PRO A 19 21.36 -25.35 15.72
C PRO A 19 22.51 -24.40 16.20
N TYR A 20 22.31 -23.09 16.02
CA TYR A 20 23.06 -21.93 16.57
C TYR A 20 24.50 -21.64 16.07
N SER A 21 24.67 -20.46 15.48
CA SER A 21 25.83 -19.60 15.76
C SER A 21 25.47 -18.13 15.61
N TYR A 22 25.55 -17.41 16.72
CA TYR A 22 25.45 -15.96 16.87
C TYR A 22 26.40 -15.21 15.94
N LEU A 23 25.95 -14.08 15.37
CA LEU A 23 26.83 -13.03 14.88
C LEU A 23 26.32 -11.66 15.29
N HIS A 24 27.21 -10.93 15.97
CA HIS A 24 27.17 -9.49 16.25
C HIS A 24 26.67 -8.70 15.04
N GLU A 25 25.52 -8.03 15.18
CA GLU A 25 25.08 -7.07 14.17
C GLU A 25 25.88 -5.77 14.30
N SER A 26 26.56 -5.40 13.21
CA SER A 26 26.96 -4.02 13.00
C SER A 26 25.69 -3.15 12.90
N LYS A 27 25.76 -1.88 13.31
CA LYS A 27 24.66 -0.91 13.12
C LYS A 27 24.13 -0.92 11.69
N VAL A 28 24.96 -1.21 10.69
CA VAL A 28 24.56 -1.30 9.27
C VAL A 28 23.70 -2.53 8.97
N SER A 29 23.94 -3.69 9.60
CA SER A 29 23.11 -4.89 9.46
C SER A 29 21.74 -4.70 10.09
N PHE A 30 21.70 -4.14 11.30
CA PHE A 30 20.46 -3.77 11.99
C PHE A 30 19.67 -2.71 11.20
N VAL A 31 20.33 -1.71 10.61
CA VAL A 31 19.67 -0.70 9.75
C VAL A 31 19.11 -1.31 8.47
N ARG A 32 19.84 -2.24 7.84
CA ARG A 32 19.37 -2.96 6.64
C ARG A 32 18.24 -3.92 6.98
N SER A 33 18.26 -4.56 8.15
CA SER A 33 17.15 -5.37 8.63
C SER A 33 15.96 -4.49 8.95
N LEU A 34 16.06 -3.35 9.65
CA LEU A 34 14.92 -2.43 9.85
C LEU A 34 14.31 -1.87 8.56
N ARG A 35 15.12 -1.66 7.51
CA ARG A 35 14.65 -1.24 6.18
C ARG A 35 14.02 -2.35 5.35
N LYS A 36 14.25 -3.64 5.67
CA LYS A 36 13.78 -4.80 4.87
C LYS A 36 13.04 -5.88 5.68
N ALA A 37 12.97 -5.77 7.00
CA ALA A 37 12.55 -6.85 7.89
C ALA A 37 11.14 -6.67 8.42
N LYS A 38 10.45 -7.81 8.30
CA LYS A 38 9.29 -8.31 9.04
C LYS A 38 9.37 -7.97 10.52
N PHE A 39 8.52 -7.07 10.98
CA PHE A 39 8.12 -7.06 12.38
C PHE A 39 6.91 -7.97 12.56
N TRP A 40 7.19 -9.19 13.03
CA TRP A 40 6.19 -10.10 13.57
C TRP A 40 5.88 -9.71 15.01
N ASN A 41 4.58 -9.70 15.31
CA ASN A 41 3.89 -9.28 16.53
C ASN A 41 4.19 -10.18 17.76
N PRO A 42 4.44 -9.62 18.95
CA PRO A 42 4.20 -10.31 20.20
C PRO A 42 2.90 -9.80 20.85
N ARG A 43 1.76 -10.39 20.50
CA ARG A 43 0.70 -10.54 21.51
C ARG A 43 1.13 -11.68 22.43
N LYS A 44 1.90 -11.33 23.46
CA LYS A 44 1.85 -12.02 24.74
C LYS A 44 1.17 -11.08 25.73
N ASN A 45 0.20 -11.63 26.44
CA ASN A 45 -0.41 -11.04 27.62
C ASN A 45 0.65 -10.48 28.56
N THR A 46 0.55 -9.19 28.87
CA THR A 46 0.85 -8.63 30.20
C THR A 46 0.06 -7.34 30.34
N THR A 47 -0.97 -7.39 31.18
CA THR A 47 -1.41 -6.23 31.97
C THR A 47 -0.20 -5.69 32.73
N GLU A 48 0.19 -4.46 32.46
CA GLU A 48 0.89 -3.61 33.41
C GLU A 48 0.64 -2.14 33.06
N HIS A 49 0.16 -1.39 34.04
CA HIS A 49 -0.01 0.04 33.97
C HIS A 49 1.36 0.71 33.87
N ILE A 50 1.57 1.54 32.86
CA ILE A 50 2.57 2.60 32.89
C ILE A 50 1.86 3.91 32.56
N VAL A 51 1.64 4.71 33.61
CA VAL A 51 1.41 6.14 33.47
C VAL A 51 2.74 6.78 33.12
N THR A 52 2.81 7.46 31.98
CA THR A 52 3.73 8.60 31.83
C THR A 52 2.90 9.78 31.36
N GLU A 53 2.73 10.74 32.24
CA GLU A 53 2.27 12.08 31.90
C GLU A 53 3.11 12.61 30.75
N VAL A 54 2.49 12.74 29.57
CA VAL A 54 3.08 13.48 28.46
C VAL A 54 3.02 14.96 28.85
N PRO A 55 4.14 15.71 28.85
CA PRO A 55 4.11 17.13 29.13
C PRO A 55 3.19 17.82 28.13
N LYS A 56 2.02 18.27 28.57
CA LYS A 56 1.12 19.15 27.81
C LYS A 56 1.70 20.55 27.80
N ASN A 57 2.69 20.76 26.94
CA ASN A 57 3.01 22.08 26.42
C ASN A 57 3.35 21.94 24.92
N ARG A 58 2.41 21.35 24.17
CA ARG A 58 2.42 21.43 22.71
C ARG A 58 2.20 22.89 22.35
N ARG A 59 3.27 23.59 22.01
CA ARG A 59 3.14 24.83 21.25
C ARG A 59 2.35 24.48 19.99
N ASN A 60 1.19 25.10 19.79
CA ASN A 60 0.52 25.13 18.49
C ASN A 60 1.46 25.87 17.52
N LEU A 61 2.47 25.18 16.98
CA LEU A 61 3.21 25.70 15.85
C LEU A 61 2.26 25.61 14.65
N SER A 62 1.87 26.77 14.12
CA SER A 62 1.25 26.84 12.79
C SER A 62 2.25 26.27 11.79
N CYS A 63 1.79 25.36 10.95
CA CYS A 63 2.62 24.69 9.97
C CYS A 63 1.86 24.67 8.65
N PRO A 64 2.36 25.34 7.60
CA PRO A 64 1.60 25.52 6.36
C PRO A 64 1.09 24.22 5.74
N VAL A 65 1.82 23.11 5.87
CA VAL A 65 1.39 21.79 5.37
C VAL A 65 0.26 21.22 6.24
N PHE A 66 0.44 21.21 7.56
CA PHE A 66 -0.56 20.69 8.48
C PHE A 66 -1.84 21.52 8.43
N ASP A 67 -1.71 22.85 8.50
CA ASP A 67 -2.82 23.81 8.46
C ASP A 67 -3.62 23.64 7.16
N PHE A 68 -2.92 23.56 6.01
CA PHE A 68 -3.54 23.28 4.71
C PHE A 68 -4.37 21.99 4.70
N LEU A 69 -3.85 20.90 5.27
CA LEU A 69 -4.54 19.62 5.28
C LEU A 69 -5.76 19.65 6.23
N ALA A 70 -5.58 20.24 7.41
CA ALA A 70 -6.60 20.36 8.45
C ALA A 70 -7.78 21.26 8.04
N GLU A 71 -7.57 22.23 7.14
CA GLU A 71 -8.66 23.05 6.59
C GLU A 71 -9.70 22.24 5.80
N ALA A 72 -9.30 21.11 5.20
CA ALA A 72 -10.18 20.28 4.40
C ALA A 72 -10.67 19.05 5.16
N ASP A 73 -9.81 18.40 5.95
CA ASP A 73 -10.11 17.13 6.62
C ASP A 73 -9.70 17.20 8.11
N ASP A 74 -10.69 17.40 8.98
CA ASP A 74 -10.47 17.52 10.43
C ASP A 74 -9.80 16.29 11.04
N SER A 75 -9.91 15.11 10.40
CA SER A 75 -9.28 13.89 10.90
C SER A 75 -7.75 13.97 10.86
N VAL A 76 -7.17 14.89 10.09
CA VAL A 76 -5.73 15.21 10.09
C VAL A 76 -5.25 15.62 11.49
N ASN A 77 -6.13 16.18 12.32
CA ASN A 77 -5.79 16.54 13.70
C ASN A 77 -5.47 15.33 14.61
N SER A 78 -5.78 14.10 14.16
CA SER A 78 -5.32 12.87 14.83
C SER A 78 -3.84 12.57 14.59
N ILE A 79 -3.23 13.18 13.58
CA ILE A 79 -1.80 13.05 13.27
C ILE A 79 -1.04 14.10 14.10
N ASP A 80 0.10 13.70 14.65
CA ASP A 80 1.00 14.62 15.34
C ASP A 80 1.61 15.62 14.34
N SER A 81 1.35 16.91 14.51
CA SER A 81 1.82 17.95 13.59
C SER A 81 3.34 18.02 13.51
N GLU A 82 4.08 17.64 14.56
CA GLU A 82 5.54 17.61 14.53
C GLU A 82 6.10 16.68 13.45
N LEU A 83 5.37 15.61 13.11
CA LEU A 83 5.74 14.67 12.06
C LEU A 83 5.79 15.32 10.68
N MET A 84 4.92 16.30 10.42
CA MET A 84 4.84 16.97 9.12
C MET A 84 5.65 18.27 9.06
N CYS A 85 6.08 18.78 10.22
CA CYS A 85 6.48 20.18 10.35
C CYS A 85 7.90 20.37 10.91
N ASP A 86 8.53 19.31 11.41
CA ASP A 86 9.93 19.38 11.81
C ASP A 86 10.89 19.43 10.61
N SER A 87 12.16 19.71 10.87
CA SER A 87 13.18 19.78 9.83
C SER A 87 13.47 18.43 9.17
N PHE A 88 13.11 17.31 9.81
CA PHE A 88 13.30 15.97 9.26
C PHE A 88 12.18 15.58 8.29
N ALA A 89 10.99 16.18 8.44
CA ALA A 89 9.81 15.91 7.63
C ALA A 89 10.07 16.04 6.13
N GLN A 90 10.92 16.98 5.72
CA GLN A 90 11.27 17.22 4.32
C GLN A 90 11.97 16.02 3.65
N GLU A 91 12.80 15.29 4.40
CA GLU A 91 13.61 14.18 3.89
C GLU A 91 13.21 12.81 4.47
N SER A 92 12.07 12.72 5.14
CA SER A 92 11.57 11.48 5.75
C SER A 92 10.28 10.96 5.14
N ASP A 93 10.10 9.64 5.19
CA ASP A 93 8.83 8.94 5.06
C ASP A 93 8.02 9.19 6.34
N ILE A 94 7.03 10.07 6.26
CA ILE A 94 6.15 10.42 7.37
C ILE A 94 5.30 9.21 7.79
N VAL A 95 4.91 8.32 6.86
CA VAL A 95 4.13 7.12 7.22
C VAL A 95 4.99 6.14 8.02
N CYS A 96 6.28 6.00 7.69
CA CYS A 96 7.24 5.27 8.53
C CYS A 96 7.31 5.85 9.95
N ARG A 97 7.34 7.17 10.09
CA ARG A 97 7.43 7.82 11.39
C ARG A 97 6.15 7.63 12.21
N ILE A 98 4.97 7.76 11.58
CA ILE A 98 3.69 7.43 12.20
C ILE A 98 3.71 5.97 12.68
N TYR A 99 4.13 5.03 11.82
CA TYR A 99 4.23 3.61 12.16
C TYR A 99 5.12 3.37 13.38
N LEU A 100 6.34 3.94 13.40
CA LEU A 100 7.28 3.75 14.50
C LEU A 100 6.74 4.30 15.82
N ARG A 101 6.07 5.47 15.80
CA ARG A 101 5.38 6.01 17.00
C ARG A 101 4.27 5.09 17.48
N GLN A 102 3.47 4.54 16.56
CA GLN A 102 2.35 3.63 16.91
C GLN A 102 2.82 2.35 17.60
N ILE A 103 4.05 1.92 17.36
CA ILE A 103 4.65 0.74 17.98
C ILE A 103 5.68 1.06 19.08
N GLY A 104 5.84 2.33 19.47
CA GLY A 104 6.73 2.77 20.55
C GLY A 104 8.23 2.70 20.20
N LEU A 105 8.59 2.88 18.93
CA LEU A 105 9.97 2.86 18.40
C LEU A 105 10.38 4.19 17.73
N GLU A 106 9.81 5.31 18.17
CA GLU A 106 10.06 6.65 17.60
C GLU A 106 11.53 7.08 17.66
N SER A 107 12.30 6.53 18.60
CA SER A 107 13.76 6.76 18.69
C SER A 107 14.52 6.31 17.43
N LEU A 108 13.91 5.44 16.60
CA LEU A 108 14.51 4.93 15.36
C LEU A 108 14.13 5.74 14.10
N GLU A 109 13.26 6.75 14.21
CA GLU A 109 12.74 7.52 13.06
C GLU A 109 13.85 8.05 12.15
N ARG A 110 14.86 8.71 12.72
CA ARG A 110 15.96 9.33 11.98
C ARG A 110 16.85 8.32 11.24
N LEU A 111 16.85 7.08 11.71
CA LEU A 111 17.69 6.01 11.18
C LEU A 111 17.01 5.27 10.03
N VAL A 112 15.71 4.99 10.18
CA VAL A 112 14.96 4.09 9.31
C VAL A 112 14.12 4.84 8.28
N CYS A 113 13.56 5.98 8.65
CA CYS A 113 12.56 6.67 7.83
C CYS A 113 13.14 7.70 6.86
N LYS A 114 14.47 7.85 6.78
CA LYS A 114 15.11 8.78 5.84
C LYS A 114 14.95 8.28 4.39
N LEU A 115 14.42 9.13 3.53
CA LEU A 115 14.29 8.86 2.09
C LEU A 115 15.64 8.99 1.39
N GLU A 116 15.83 8.20 0.32
CA GLU A 116 17.05 8.26 -0.49
C GLU A 116 17.07 9.48 -1.42
N SER A 117 15.90 9.89 -1.90
CA SER A 117 15.70 11.07 -2.74
C SER A 117 14.29 11.62 -2.54
N THR A 118 14.15 12.94 -2.66
CA THR A 118 12.87 13.66 -2.65
C THR A 118 12.47 14.16 -4.05
N THR A 119 13.36 14.02 -5.04
CA THR A 119 13.17 14.49 -6.43
C THR A 119 12.77 13.37 -7.39
N LYS A 120 12.60 12.15 -6.88
CA LYS A 120 12.10 10.97 -7.58
C LYS A 120 10.94 10.38 -6.81
N VAL A 121 10.13 9.53 -7.45
CA VAL A 121 9.11 8.75 -6.76
C VAL A 121 9.80 7.76 -5.80
N PRO A 122 9.58 7.84 -4.47
CA PRO A 122 10.09 6.83 -3.56
C PRO A 122 9.46 5.46 -3.84
N LYS A 123 10.23 4.38 -3.76
CA LYS A 123 9.70 3.01 -3.89
C LYS A 123 8.95 2.57 -2.62
N ILE A 124 7.91 3.29 -2.24
CA ILE A 124 7.06 3.01 -1.09
C ILE A 124 5.66 2.78 -1.61
N VAL A 125 5.03 1.69 -1.21
CA VAL A 125 3.69 1.29 -1.66
C VAL A 125 2.67 1.52 -0.57
N TYR A 126 1.53 2.10 -0.93
CA TYR A 126 0.41 2.38 -0.04
C TYR A 126 -0.87 1.74 -0.54
N PHE A 127 -1.55 1.04 0.36
CA PHE A 127 -2.95 0.61 0.21
C PHE A 127 -3.79 1.26 1.31
N LEU A 128 -5.08 1.48 1.04
CA LEU A 128 -6.01 2.08 1.99
C LEU A 128 -7.19 1.16 2.29
N THR A 129 -7.53 1.02 3.58
CA THR A 129 -8.62 0.17 4.06
C THR A 129 -9.38 0.90 5.17
N PHE A 130 -10.67 1.21 4.96
CA PHE A 130 -11.49 1.88 5.96
C PHE A 130 -12.75 1.06 6.31
N GLY A 131 -13.08 1.03 7.60
CA GLY A 131 -14.19 0.24 8.16
C GLY A 131 -13.87 -1.25 8.26
N ASP A 132 -14.91 -2.08 8.42
CA ASP A 132 -14.84 -3.54 8.52
C ASP A 132 -14.40 -4.17 7.19
N TYR A 133 -13.11 -4.02 6.88
CA TYR A 133 -12.54 -4.37 5.59
C TYR A 133 -12.02 -5.82 5.60
N GLU A 134 -12.76 -6.73 4.98
CA GLU A 134 -12.35 -8.13 4.85
C GLU A 134 -11.40 -8.35 3.65
N PHE A 135 -10.25 -8.97 3.91
CA PHE A 135 -9.33 -9.38 2.87
C PHE A 135 -9.77 -10.66 2.18
N HIS A 136 -9.81 -10.62 0.84
CA HIS A 136 -10.06 -11.76 -0.02
C HIS A 136 -8.83 -12.03 -0.90
N LEU A 137 -8.86 -13.12 -1.66
CA LEU A 137 -7.78 -13.54 -2.56
C LEU A 137 -7.22 -12.41 -3.41
N ARG A 138 -8.09 -11.61 -4.04
CA ARG A 138 -7.67 -10.48 -4.89
C ARG A 138 -6.80 -9.46 -4.15
N HIS A 139 -7.08 -9.19 -2.87
CA HIS A 139 -6.29 -8.25 -2.07
C HIS A 139 -4.93 -8.85 -1.68
N TYR A 140 -4.90 -10.13 -1.32
CA TYR A 140 -3.64 -10.85 -1.09
C TYR A 140 -2.75 -10.83 -2.34
N VAL A 141 -3.33 -11.14 -3.51
CA VAL A 141 -2.60 -11.15 -4.78
C VAL A 141 -2.11 -9.75 -5.16
N ALA A 142 -2.91 -8.69 -4.97
CA ALA A 142 -2.49 -7.31 -5.20
C ALA A 142 -1.25 -6.94 -4.38
N ILE A 143 -1.23 -7.31 -3.10
CA ILE A 143 -0.10 -7.03 -2.21
C ILE A 143 1.14 -7.88 -2.56
N VAL A 144 0.95 -9.16 -2.90
CA VAL A 144 2.04 -10.03 -3.40
C VAL A 144 2.62 -9.49 -4.72
N ALA A 145 1.76 -9.04 -5.64
CA ALA A 145 2.15 -8.47 -6.91
C ALA A 145 2.99 -7.19 -6.72
N ALA A 146 2.55 -6.29 -5.85
CA ALA A 146 3.31 -5.11 -5.47
C ALA A 146 4.68 -5.48 -4.90
N GLN A 147 4.74 -6.43 -3.95
CA GLN A 147 6.02 -6.88 -3.39
C GLN A 147 6.97 -7.43 -4.46
N ARG A 148 6.48 -8.26 -5.38
CA ARG A 148 7.32 -8.94 -6.38
C ARG A 148 7.80 -8.02 -7.49
N HIS A 149 6.92 -7.15 -7.99
CA HIS A 149 7.20 -6.37 -9.20
C HIS A 149 7.67 -4.95 -8.92
N VAL A 150 7.35 -4.40 -7.74
CA VAL A 150 7.89 -3.12 -7.29
C VAL A 150 9.17 -3.31 -6.50
N ASP A 151 9.29 -4.38 -5.68
CA ASP A 151 10.36 -4.52 -4.66
C ASP A 151 10.48 -3.25 -3.80
N PRO A 152 9.42 -2.90 -3.04
CA PRO A 152 9.36 -1.63 -2.33
C PRO A 152 10.26 -1.62 -1.08
N LEU A 153 10.75 -0.42 -0.72
CA LEU A 153 11.43 -0.16 0.54
C LEU A 153 10.49 -0.39 1.74
N ALA A 154 9.21 -0.08 1.57
CA ALA A 154 8.18 -0.34 2.54
C ALA A 154 6.82 -0.48 1.86
N LEU A 155 5.96 -1.32 2.44
CA LEU A 155 4.58 -1.52 2.02
C LEU A 155 3.67 -1.27 3.21
N TYR A 156 2.79 -0.29 3.07
CA TYR A 156 1.87 0.14 4.12
C TYR A 156 0.43 -0.15 3.75
N ILE A 157 -0.31 -0.69 4.71
CA ILE A 157 -1.77 -0.70 4.72
C ILE A 157 -2.20 0.39 5.70
N ILE A 158 -2.82 1.46 5.21
CA ILE A 158 -3.24 2.60 6.02
C ILE A 158 -4.76 2.53 6.22
N GLY A 159 -5.23 2.64 7.46
CA GLY A 159 -6.65 2.46 7.76
C GLY A 159 -7.04 2.77 9.18
N ASP A 160 -8.33 2.77 9.49
CA ASP A 160 -8.85 2.97 10.86
C ASP A 160 -8.82 1.68 11.70
N GLN A 161 -8.65 0.53 11.06
CA GLN A 161 -8.48 -0.77 11.71
C GLN A 161 -7.79 -1.76 10.80
N GLU A 162 -7.13 -2.75 11.40
CA GLU A 162 -6.51 -3.84 10.64
C GLU A 162 -7.57 -4.61 9.83
N PRO A 163 -7.26 -5.01 8.59
CA PRO A 163 -8.16 -5.84 7.81
C PRO A 163 -8.47 -7.18 8.47
N LEU A 164 -9.60 -7.77 8.12
CA LEU A 164 -10.05 -9.06 8.63
C LEU A 164 -9.82 -10.21 7.64
N GLY A 165 -9.97 -11.44 8.11
CA GLY A 165 -10.02 -12.64 7.27
C GLY A 165 -8.67 -13.34 7.06
N ILE A 166 -8.75 -14.57 6.52
CA ILE A 166 -7.57 -15.44 6.35
C ILE A 166 -6.51 -14.81 5.43
N TYR A 167 -6.94 -14.09 4.40
CA TYR A 167 -6.01 -13.47 3.45
C TYR A 167 -5.19 -12.35 4.07
N TRP A 168 -5.70 -11.65 5.10
CA TRP A 168 -4.87 -10.72 5.87
C TRP A 168 -3.76 -11.44 6.64
N SER A 169 -4.09 -12.57 7.28
CA SER A 169 -3.10 -13.42 7.97
C SER A 169 -2.04 -13.96 7.00
N LEU A 170 -2.45 -14.31 5.77
CA LEU A 170 -1.52 -14.73 4.72
C LEU A 170 -0.61 -13.59 4.27
N VAL A 171 -1.13 -12.37 4.09
CA VAL A 171 -0.29 -11.19 3.78
C VAL A 171 0.78 -11.00 4.86
N LEU A 172 0.40 -10.97 6.13
CA LEU A 172 1.34 -10.79 7.25
C LEU A 172 2.43 -11.88 7.31
N ARG A 173 2.09 -13.12 6.92
CA ARG A 173 3.03 -14.25 6.87
C ARG A 173 3.96 -14.18 5.66
N ASP A 174 3.38 -13.95 4.48
CA ASP A 174 4.02 -14.20 3.19
C ASP A 174 4.74 -12.96 2.63
N VAL A 175 4.31 -11.75 3.01
CA VAL A 175 4.87 -10.50 2.51
C VAL A 175 5.75 -9.83 3.58
N PRO A 176 7.09 -9.90 3.44
CA PRO A 176 7.99 -9.39 4.45
C PRO A 176 7.84 -7.89 4.73
N GLY A 177 7.62 -7.53 5.99
CA GLY A 177 7.70 -6.13 6.40
C GLY A 177 6.51 -5.28 5.97
N VAL A 178 5.37 -5.90 5.62
CA VAL A 178 4.10 -5.16 5.50
C VAL A 178 3.74 -4.53 6.86
N ARG A 179 3.31 -3.27 6.83
CA ARG A 179 3.05 -2.47 8.03
C ARG A 179 1.62 -1.96 7.98
N PHE A 180 0.84 -2.23 9.03
CA PHE A 180 -0.41 -1.53 9.23
C PHE A 180 -0.15 -0.20 9.93
N VAL A 181 -0.74 0.88 9.42
CA VAL A 181 -0.63 2.22 9.99
C VAL A 181 -2.03 2.75 10.25
N TYR A 182 -2.32 2.99 11.52
CA TYR A 182 -3.60 3.54 11.90
C TYR A 182 -3.74 4.98 11.40
N ARG A 183 -4.89 5.30 10.82
CA ARG A 183 -5.30 6.63 10.37
C ARG A 183 -6.79 6.78 10.65
N GLU A 184 -7.17 7.81 11.40
CA GLU A 184 -8.58 8.12 11.65
C GLU A 184 -9.32 8.33 10.34
N THR A 185 -10.52 7.76 10.24
CA THR A 185 -11.34 7.85 9.03
C THR A 185 -11.87 9.27 8.81
N PRO A 186 -11.62 9.90 7.64
CA PRO A 186 -12.25 11.17 7.30
C PRO A 186 -13.78 11.04 7.30
N ARG A 187 -14.45 11.81 8.15
CA ARG A 187 -15.93 11.82 8.24
C ARG A 187 -16.54 12.95 7.42
N GLN A 188 -15.79 14.04 7.29
CA GLN A 188 -16.20 15.26 6.62
C GLN A 188 -15.07 15.79 5.76
N ILE A 189 -15.44 16.58 4.76
CA ILE A 189 -14.54 17.40 3.98
C ILE A 189 -15.10 18.81 3.82
N SER A 190 -14.34 19.81 4.25
CA SER A 190 -14.79 21.22 4.27
C SER A 190 -16.19 21.37 4.88
N GLY A 191 -16.42 20.72 6.03
CA GLY A 191 -17.71 20.70 6.72
C GLY A 191 -18.83 19.87 6.06
N HIS A 192 -18.56 19.20 4.93
CA HIS A 192 -19.54 18.33 4.26
C HIS A 192 -19.31 16.87 4.61
N ARG A 193 -20.38 16.15 5.00
CA ARG A 193 -20.29 14.71 5.27
C ARG A 193 -19.85 13.94 4.02
N ILE A 194 -18.87 13.04 4.21
CA ILE A 194 -18.42 12.14 3.15
C ILE A 194 -19.35 10.93 3.08
N ARG A 195 -20.03 10.76 1.93
CA ARG A 195 -20.99 9.67 1.70
C ARG A 195 -20.33 8.39 1.20
N PHE A 196 -19.35 8.51 0.32
CA PHE A 196 -18.67 7.38 -0.31
C PHE A 196 -17.38 7.05 0.43
N VAL A 197 -17.18 5.77 0.79
CA VAL A 197 -15.92 5.32 1.42
C VAL A 197 -14.71 5.55 0.50
N GLN A 198 -14.94 5.51 -0.82
CA GLN A 198 -13.94 5.82 -1.84
C GLN A 198 -13.42 7.24 -1.69
N HIS A 199 -14.30 8.23 -1.45
CA HIS A 199 -13.88 9.62 -1.24
C HIS A 199 -13.03 9.80 0.02
N LYS A 200 -13.29 9.01 1.08
CA LYS A 200 -12.44 9.00 2.28
C LYS A 200 -11.03 8.51 1.93
N SER A 201 -10.95 7.48 1.10
CA SER A 201 -9.69 6.95 0.57
C SER A 201 -9.01 7.92 -0.39
N ASP A 202 -9.78 8.71 -1.14
CA ASP A 202 -9.22 9.76 -2.02
C ASP A 202 -8.49 10.84 -1.22
N LEU A 203 -9.03 11.27 -0.08
CA LEU A 203 -8.36 12.25 0.77
C LEU A 203 -7.07 11.71 1.35
N VAL A 204 -7.12 10.52 1.96
CA VAL A 204 -5.94 9.95 2.60
C VAL A 204 -4.87 9.56 1.56
N ARG A 205 -5.23 9.09 0.36
CA ARG A 205 -4.24 8.79 -0.69
C ARG A 205 -3.55 10.05 -1.18
N LEU A 206 -4.29 11.13 -1.43
CA LEU A 206 -3.72 12.39 -1.89
C LEU A 206 -2.86 13.04 -0.81
N GLN A 207 -3.30 13.02 0.45
CA GLN A 207 -2.47 13.43 1.59
C GLN A 207 -1.16 12.63 1.60
N THR A 208 -1.26 11.29 1.63
CA THR A 208 -0.11 10.38 1.71
C THR A 208 0.89 10.62 0.59
N LEU A 209 0.42 10.71 -0.65
CA LEU A 209 1.26 10.99 -1.81
C LEU A 209 1.86 12.41 -1.77
N TYR A 210 1.12 13.40 -1.28
CA TYR A 210 1.66 14.76 -1.17
C TYR A 210 2.80 14.83 -0.17
N PHE A 211 2.61 14.28 1.04
CA PHE A 211 3.63 14.41 2.08
C PHE A 211 4.72 13.33 2.01
N ASN A 212 4.56 12.21 1.32
CA ASN A 212 5.62 11.19 1.16
C ASN A 212 6.11 10.97 -0.26
N GLY A 213 5.34 11.35 -1.27
CA GLY A 213 5.46 10.74 -2.59
C GLY A 213 5.03 9.27 -2.54
N GLY A 214 5.51 8.48 -3.49
CA GLY A 214 5.42 7.03 -3.53
C GLY A 214 4.35 6.53 -4.49
N ILE A 215 3.86 5.31 -4.22
CA ILE A 215 3.03 4.53 -5.14
C ILE A 215 1.76 4.13 -4.41
N TYR A 216 0.64 4.72 -4.78
CA TYR A 216 -0.67 4.31 -4.29
C TYR A 216 -1.31 3.28 -5.22
N LEU A 217 -1.92 2.26 -4.63
CA LEU A 217 -2.71 1.23 -5.29
C LEU A 217 -4.06 1.03 -4.59
N ASP A 218 -5.15 0.95 -5.35
CA ASP A 218 -6.38 0.35 -4.85
C ASP A 218 -6.08 -1.09 -4.41
N THR A 219 -6.83 -1.59 -3.42
CA THR A 219 -6.58 -2.92 -2.82
C THR A 219 -6.79 -4.09 -3.77
N ASP A 220 -7.42 -3.88 -4.92
CA ASP A 220 -7.61 -4.87 -5.98
C ASP A 220 -6.82 -4.55 -7.26
N MET A 221 -5.83 -3.65 -7.19
CA MET A 221 -4.88 -3.39 -8.27
C MET A 221 -3.63 -4.27 -8.18
N VAL A 222 -3.39 -5.07 -9.22
CA VAL A 222 -2.17 -5.88 -9.34
C VAL A 222 -1.15 -5.18 -10.24
N ILE A 223 0.11 -5.14 -9.80
CA ILE A 223 1.24 -4.75 -10.65
C ILE A 223 1.73 -5.99 -11.41
N LEU A 224 1.90 -5.87 -12.71
CA LEU A 224 2.21 -7.01 -13.58
C LEU A 224 3.67 -6.99 -14.09
N ARG A 225 4.37 -5.87 -13.91
CA ARG A 225 5.71 -5.62 -14.47
C ARG A 225 6.51 -4.71 -13.57
N ASN A 226 7.83 -4.73 -13.77
CA ASN A 226 8.70 -3.72 -13.20
C ASN A 226 8.27 -2.32 -13.71
N ILE A 227 8.19 -1.37 -12.78
CA ILE A 227 7.77 0.01 -13.00
C ILE A 227 8.89 1.01 -12.67
N ASP A 228 10.14 0.56 -12.55
CA ASP A 228 11.27 1.42 -12.15
C ASP A 228 11.51 2.55 -13.17
N GLN A 229 11.25 2.29 -14.46
CA GLN A 229 11.30 3.29 -15.53
C GLN A 229 10.28 4.42 -15.38
N LEU A 230 9.31 4.29 -14.46
CA LEU A 230 8.32 5.33 -14.17
C LEU A 230 8.70 6.18 -12.94
N LEU A 231 9.76 5.82 -12.20
CA LEU A 231 10.13 6.48 -10.93
C LEU A 231 10.77 7.87 -11.11
N ASP A 232 11.29 8.14 -12.31
CA ASP A 232 11.90 9.43 -12.66
C ASP A 232 10.85 10.49 -13.08
N ASN A 233 9.58 10.08 -13.25
CA ASN A 233 8.49 11.00 -13.55
C ASN A 233 8.01 11.68 -12.27
N GLU A 234 7.71 12.98 -12.33
CA GLU A 234 7.14 13.70 -11.18
C GLU A 234 5.78 13.15 -10.73
N LEU A 235 4.96 12.73 -11.70
CA LEU A 235 3.64 12.13 -11.50
C LEU A 235 3.33 11.18 -12.64
N THR A 236 2.79 10.00 -12.34
CA THR A 236 2.29 9.03 -13.32
C THR A 236 0.95 8.45 -12.86
N ALA A 237 0.00 8.36 -13.79
CA ALA A 237 -1.30 7.74 -13.58
C ALA A 237 -1.89 7.22 -14.91
N GLY A 238 -2.93 6.40 -14.83
CA GLY A 238 -3.62 5.83 -15.99
C GLY A 238 -4.93 6.54 -16.34
N MET A 239 -5.37 6.36 -17.59
CA MET A 239 -6.72 6.74 -18.03
C MET A 239 -7.64 5.53 -18.01
N ILE A 240 -8.85 5.69 -17.47
CA ILE A 240 -9.87 4.63 -17.47
C ILE A 240 -10.52 4.55 -18.85
N ASP A 241 -10.92 5.73 -19.34
CA ASP A 241 -11.49 5.94 -20.67
C ASP A 241 -10.72 7.08 -21.32
N ALA A 242 -10.19 6.84 -22.52
CA ALA A 242 -9.31 7.79 -23.21
C ALA A 242 -9.93 9.19 -23.25
N ASN A 243 -9.17 10.18 -22.78
CA ASN A 243 -9.54 11.58 -22.67
C ASN A 243 -10.71 11.92 -21.73
N VAL A 244 -11.45 10.98 -21.12
CA VAL A 244 -12.66 11.34 -20.34
C VAL A 244 -12.41 11.29 -18.83
N HIS A 245 -11.78 10.22 -18.36
CA HIS A 245 -11.60 9.97 -16.93
C HIS A 245 -10.18 9.48 -16.65
N MET A 246 -9.47 10.21 -15.79
CA MET A 246 -8.25 9.73 -15.16
C MET A 246 -8.62 8.82 -14.00
N GLY A 247 -8.00 7.65 -13.92
CA GLY A 247 -8.22 6.76 -12.79
C GLY A 247 -7.33 7.12 -11.61
N ASN A 248 -7.86 6.96 -10.40
CA ASN A 248 -7.15 7.26 -9.16
C ASN A 248 -6.74 6.02 -8.36
N GLY A 249 -6.98 4.82 -8.90
CA GLY A 249 -6.61 3.53 -8.30
C GLY A 249 -5.14 3.13 -8.46
N PHE A 250 -4.39 3.86 -9.29
CA PHE A 250 -2.94 3.78 -9.42
C PHE A 250 -2.40 5.19 -9.59
N ILE A 251 -1.54 5.62 -8.67
CA ILE A 251 -0.88 6.92 -8.73
C ILE A 251 0.56 6.76 -8.23
N MET A 252 1.53 7.19 -9.02
CA MET A 252 2.93 7.33 -8.62
C MET A 252 3.27 8.82 -8.57
N SER A 253 3.84 9.30 -7.47
CA SER A 253 4.12 10.73 -7.29
C SER A 253 5.44 10.95 -6.58
N GLN A 254 6.18 11.98 -6.98
CA GLN A 254 7.21 12.55 -6.12
C GLN A 254 6.58 13.21 -4.89
N LYS A 255 7.37 13.37 -3.83
CA LYS A 255 6.96 14.11 -2.64
C LYS A 255 6.72 15.58 -2.99
N GLY A 256 5.66 16.17 -2.42
CA GLY A 256 5.34 17.58 -2.61
C GLY A 256 4.81 17.94 -4.00
N ASN A 257 4.35 16.96 -4.79
CA ASN A 257 3.88 17.21 -6.15
C ASN A 257 2.72 18.22 -6.20
N ASN A 258 2.86 19.27 -7.01
CA ASN A 258 1.90 20.37 -7.11
C ASN A 258 0.54 19.95 -7.68
N PHE A 259 0.51 18.96 -8.60
CA PHE A 259 -0.75 18.43 -9.13
C PHE A 259 -1.55 17.71 -8.04
N ILE A 260 -0.90 16.89 -7.21
CA ILE A 260 -1.56 16.24 -6.07
C ILE A 260 -2.09 17.28 -5.07
N LYS A 261 -1.30 18.32 -4.78
CA LYS A 261 -1.70 19.42 -3.91
C LYS A 261 -2.95 20.14 -4.42
N GLU A 262 -2.95 20.53 -5.69
CA GLU A 262 -4.06 21.22 -6.34
C GLU A 262 -5.31 20.34 -6.41
N TRP A 263 -5.14 19.05 -6.72
CA TRP A 263 -6.24 18.10 -6.71
C TRP A 263 -6.88 17.99 -5.31
N TYR A 264 -6.07 17.91 -4.25
CA TYR A 264 -6.58 17.94 -2.88
C TYR A 264 -7.27 19.28 -2.54
N GLN A 265 -6.74 20.41 -3.01
CA GLN A 265 -7.38 21.74 -2.84
C GLN A 265 -8.76 21.80 -3.50
N LEU A 266 -8.95 21.16 -4.67
CA LEU A 266 -10.25 21.11 -5.33
C LEU A 266 -11.24 20.19 -4.63
N TYR A 267 -10.76 19.19 -3.90
CA TYR A 267 -11.60 18.49 -2.92
C TYR A 267 -12.06 19.46 -1.82
N LYS A 268 -11.20 20.35 -1.33
CA LYS A 268 -11.60 21.36 -0.33
C LYS A 268 -12.64 22.35 -0.88
N THR A 269 -12.45 22.90 -2.08
CA THR A 269 -13.26 24.02 -2.60
C THR A 269 -14.45 23.60 -3.45
N GLU A 270 -14.41 22.42 -4.08
CA GLU A 270 -15.38 21.99 -5.11
C GLU A 270 -15.97 20.60 -4.84
N TYR A 271 -15.98 20.14 -3.58
CA TYR A 271 -16.51 18.82 -3.26
C TYR A 271 -17.98 18.64 -3.69
N LYS A 272 -18.24 17.65 -4.55
CA LYS A 272 -19.59 17.27 -4.97
C LYS A 272 -20.02 16.01 -4.21
N GLN A 273 -20.56 16.18 -3.01
CA GLN A 273 -20.97 15.09 -2.11
C GLN A 273 -21.88 13.99 -2.72
N ASN A 274 -22.63 14.33 -3.79
CA ASN A 274 -23.56 13.42 -4.47
C ASN A 274 -23.01 12.84 -5.77
N SER A 275 -21.79 13.21 -6.19
CA SER A 275 -21.19 12.69 -7.41
C SER A 275 -20.01 11.78 -7.06
N TRP A 276 -20.18 10.49 -7.35
CA TRP A 276 -19.16 9.47 -7.06
C TRP A 276 -17.83 9.69 -7.81
N GLY A 277 -17.88 10.21 -9.04
CA GLY A 277 -16.70 10.31 -9.90
C GLY A 277 -16.18 11.72 -10.15
N TYR A 278 -16.88 12.77 -9.68
CA TYR A 278 -16.52 14.14 -10.04
C TYR A 278 -15.15 14.52 -9.49
N ASN A 279 -14.97 14.49 -8.17
CA ASN A 279 -13.69 14.84 -7.56
C ASN A 279 -12.62 13.75 -7.78
N SER A 280 -13.02 12.49 -7.88
CA SER A 280 -12.10 11.34 -7.98
C SER A 280 -11.54 11.10 -9.37
N MET A 281 -12.26 11.47 -10.44
CA MET A 281 -11.87 11.14 -11.82
C MET A 281 -11.98 12.32 -12.79
N LYS A 282 -13.03 13.15 -12.67
CA LYS A 282 -13.23 14.28 -13.59
C LYS A 282 -12.31 15.45 -13.27
N VAL A 283 -12.20 15.84 -12.00
CA VAL A 283 -11.29 16.91 -11.54
C VAL A 283 -9.84 16.66 -11.95
N PRO A 284 -9.21 15.51 -11.67
CA PRO A 284 -7.83 15.29 -12.10
C PRO A 284 -7.70 15.27 -13.63
N MET A 285 -8.70 14.78 -14.37
CA MET A 285 -8.71 14.89 -15.83
C MET A 285 -8.75 16.34 -16.31
N MET A 286 -9.52 17.22 -15.65
CA MET A 286 -9.55 18.65 -15.97
C MET A 286 -8.20 19.32 -15.69
N LEU A 287 -7.58 19.01 -14.55
CA LEU A 287 -6.24 19.49 -14.21
C LEU A 287 -5.20 19.08 -15.27
N HIS A 288 -5.24 17.81 -15.68
CA HIS A 288 -4.34 17.29 -16.70
C HIS A 288 -4.56 17.95 -18.06
N ARG A 289 -5.80 18.20 -18.47
CA ARG A 289 -6.10 18.90 -19.72
C ARG A 289 -5.65 20.36 -19.72
N ASN A 290 -5.67 21.01 -18.56
CA ASN A 290 -5.21 22.39 -18.42
C ASN A 290 -3.70 22.49 -18.63
N ASP A 291 -2.93 21.49 -18.18
CA ASP A 291 -1.50 21.38 -18.46
C ASP A 291 -1.08 19.91 -18.51
N THR A 292 -0.91 19.41 -19.74
CA THR A 292 -0.60 18.01 -20.00
C THR A 292 0.83 17.61 -19.61
N SER A 293 1.72 18.59 -19.40
CA SER A 293 3.12 18.32 -19.03
C SER A 293 3.29 17.84 -17.59
N ARG A 294 2.30 18.07 -16.74
CA ARG A 294 2.34 17.78 -15.29
C ARG A 294 2.09 16.32 -14.91
N LEU A 295 1.72 15.48 -15.88
CA LEU A 295 1.35 14.09 -15.66
C LEU A 295 1.83 13.24 -16.84
N VAL A 296 2.61 12.20 -16.56
CA VAL A 296 2.91 11.18 -17.55
C VAL A 296 1.72 10.22 -17.66
N GLU A 297 0.98 10.34 -18.76
CA GLU A 297 -0.09 9.42 -19.11
C GLU A 297 0.49 8.11 -19.66
N ILE A 298 0.21 7.00 -18.98
CA ILE A 298 0.59 5.65 -19.45
C ILE A 298 -0.53 4.92 -20.22
N GLY A 299 -1.56 5.67 -20.60
CA GLY A 299 -2.68 5.26 -21.44
C GLY A 299 -3.41 4.02 -20.92
N ASN A 300 -3.73 3.13 -21.84
CA ASN A 300 -4.48 1.89 -21.58
C ASN A 300 -3.68 0.79 -20.85
N LYS A 301 -2.46 1.06 -20.36
CA LYS A 301 -1.58 0.06 -19.75
C LYS A 301 -1.84 -0.20 -18.26
N ILE A 302 -2.83 0.47 -17.67
CA ILE A 302 -3.17 0.37 -16.24
C ILE A 302 -4.57 -0.17 -16.03
N TYR A 303 -5.56 0.44 -16.67
CA TYR A 303 -6.96 0.16 -16.35
C TYR A 303 -7.63 -0.80 -17.33
N ARG A 304 -6.97 -1.31 -18.38
CA ARG A 304 -7.58 -2.31 -19.26
C ARG A 304 -7.30 -3.75 -18.82
N PRO A 305 -8.29 -4.66 -18.80
CA PRO A 305 -9.72 -4.42 -19.07
C PRO A 305 -10.38 -3.49 -18.06
N ASN A 306 -11.05 -2.44 -18.55
CA ASN A 306 -11.66 -1.42 -17.69
C ASN A 306 -13.01 -1.89 -17.15
N TRP A 307 -13.69 -1.02 -16.38
CA TRP A 307 -14.98 -1.37 -15.77
C TRP A 307 -16.00 -1.90 -16.79
N HIS A 308 -16.04 -1.32 -18.00
CA HIS A 308 -16.96 -1.73 -19.06
C HIS A 308 -16.53 -3.04 -19.74
N GLU A 309 -15.24 -3.37 -19.67
CA GLU A 309 -14.63 -4.56 -20.27
C GLU A 309 -14.36 -5.67 -19.25
N ARG A 310 -14.77 -5.50 -17.99
CA ARG A 310 -14.47 -6.42 -16.88
C ARG A 310 -14.85 -7.88 -17.14
N ALA A 311 -15.80 -8.14 -18.05
CA ALA A 311 -16.16 -9.50 -18.46
C ALA A 311 -14.99 -10.24 -19.09
N LEU A 312 -14.04 -9.55 -19.74
CA LEU A 312 -12.81 -10.13 -20.31
C LEU A 312 -11.90 -10.76 -19.24
N LEU A 313 -12.06 -10.39 -17.97
CA LEU A 313 -11.30 -11.03 -16.89
C LEU A 313 -11.75 -12.47 -16.66
N ALA A 314 -13.06 -12.71 -16.68
CA ALA A 314 -13.64 -14.01 -16.35
C ALA A 314 -14.00 -14.84 -17.60
N ASN A 315 -14.25 -14.19 -18.73
CA ASN A 315 -14.70 -14.81 -19.97
C ASN A 315 -13.61 -14.70 -21.05
N GLY A 316 -12.83 -15.76 -21.20
CA GLY A 316 -11.75 -15.85 -22.19
C GLY A 316 -10.45 -15.20 -21.73
N THR A 317 -9.59 -14.88 -22.70
CA THR A 317 -8.24 -14.35 -22.46
C THR A 317 -8.09 -12.95 -23.08
N TYR A 318 -7.38 -12.08 -22.38
CA TYR A 318 -7.05 -10.72 -22.78
C TYR A 318 -5.53 -10.59 -22.81
N ASP A 319 -4.98 -10.01 -23.87
CA ASP A 319 -3.54 -9.77 -23.96
C ASP A 319 -3.12 -8.61 -23.03
N TRP A 320 -2.67 -8.98 -21.83
CA TRP A 320 -2.12 -8.05 -20.83
C TRP A 320 -0.58 -7.92 -20.92
N SER A 321 0.03 -8.36 -22.02
CA SER A 321 1.49 -8.32 -22.22
C SER A 321 2.11 -6.92 -22.19
N LYS A 322 1.28 -5.86 -22.28
CA LYS A 322 1.73 -4.46 -22.22
C LYS A 322 1.26 -3.71 -20.97
N ASN A 323 0.52 -4.37 -20.09
CA ASN A 323 0.02 -3.75 -18.86
C ASN A 323 1.11 -3.64 -17.81
N TYR A 324 1.22 -2.47 -17.18
CA TYR A 324 1.96 -2.29 -15.94
C TYR A 324 1.14 -2.70 -14.72
N ALA A 325 -0.17 -2.44 -14.77
CA ALA A 325 -1.10 -2.80 -13.72
C ALA A 325 -2.45 -3.22 -14.31
N MET A 326 -3.32 -3.77 -13.47
CA MET A 326 -4.68 -4.17 -13.81
C MET A 326 -5.56 -4.25 -12.56
N HIS A 327 -6.83 -3.87 -12.67
CA HIS A 327 -7.83 -4.15 -11.63
C HIS A 327 -8.30 -5.61 -11.70
N ILE A 328 -8.32 -6.30 -10.57
CA ILE A 328 -9.08 -7.54 -10.38
C ILE A 328 -10.47 -7.16 -9.87
N TRP A 329 -11.31 -6.68 -10.79
CA TRP A 329 -12.64 -6.14 -10.47
C TRP A 329 -13.48 -7.13 -9.65
N ARG A 330 -13.97 -6.72 -8.47
CA ARG A 330 -14.92 -7.52 -7.66
C ARG A 330 -16.15 -7.97 -8.47
N SER A 331 -16.57 -7.16 -9.43
CA SER A 331 -17.73 -7.39 -10.29
C SER A 331 -17.45 -8.26 -11.52
N ALA A 332 -16.19 -8.61 -11.81
CA ALA A 332 -15.85 -9.58 -12.86
C ALA A 332 -16.09 -11.01 -12.35
N LYS A 333 -17.27 -11.56 -12.64
CA LYS A 333 -17.68 -12.89 -12.19
C LYS A 333 -17.69 -13.89 -13.36
N PRO A 334 -17.40 -15.19 -13.11
CA PRO A 334 -17.01 -15.79 -11.83
C PRO A 334 -15.59 -15.39 -11.37
N HIS A 335 -15.35 -15.41 -10.06
CA HIS A 335 -14.00 -15.34 -9.48
C HIS A 335 -13.57 -16.77 -9.16
N PRO A 336 -12.27 -17.11 -9.30
CA PRO A 336 -11.82 -18.44 -8.95
C PRO A 336 -12.03 -18.73 -7.47
N GLU A 337 -12.57 -19.92 -7.18
CA GLU A 337 -12.97 -20.33 -5.84
C GLU A 337 -11.97 -21.30 -5.18
N SER A 338 -11.06 -21.89 -5.97
CA SER A 338 -10.07 -22.86 -5.50
C SER A 338 -8.69 -22.67 -6.12
N THR A 339 -7.67 -23.21 -5.48
CA THR A 339 -6.31 -23.25 -6.01
C THR A 339 -6.21 -24.08 -7.29
N GLU A 340 -7.01 -25.12 -7.41
CA GLU A 340 -7.11 -26.05 -8.54
C GLU A 340 -7.68 -25.34 -9.76
N GLU A 341 -8.71 -24.50 -9.57
CA GLU A 341 -9.27 -23.66 -10.62
C GLU A 341 -8.24 -22.62 -11.08
N ILE A 342 -7.54 -21.95 -10.14
CA ILE A 342 -6.47 -21.02 -10.51
C ILE A 342 -5.41 -21.74 -11.34
N LYS A 343 -5.02 -22.97 -10.99
CA LYS A 343 -3.99 -23.72 -11.72
C LYS A 343 -4.44 -24.17 -13.11
N SER A 344 -5.72 -24.49 -13.32
CA SER A 344 -6.19 -25.18 -14.53
C SER A 344 -6.98 -24.29 -15.50
N ALA A 345 -7.75 -23.30 -15.03
CA ALA A 345 -8.71 -22.57 -15.86
C ALA A 345 -8.02 -21.58 -16.83
N ASN A 346 -8.46 -21.55 -18.09
CA ASN A 346 -7.90 -20.67 -19.11
C ASN A 346 -8.70 -19.35 -19.24
N THR A 347 -8.65 -18.53 -18.20
CA THR A 347 -9.27 -17.19 -18.15
C THR A 347 -8.22 -16.14 -17.78
N THR A 348 -8.39 -14.90 -18.23
CA THR A 348 -7.45 -13.80 -17.93
C THR A 348 -7.19 -13.66 -16.43
N ILE A 349 -8.23 -13.75 -15.58
CA ILE A 349 -8.06 -13.67 -14.13
C ILE A 349 -7.18 -14.80 -13.62
N CYS A 350 -7.40 -16.05 -14.04
CA CYS A 350 -6.58 -17.17 -13.61
C CYS A 350 -5.16 -17.10 -14.18
N GLU A 351 -4.96 -16.62 -15.41
CA GLU A 351 -3.63 -16.36 -15.98
C GLU A 351 -2.84 -15.35 -15.14
N VAL A 352 -3.47 -14.22 -14.81
CA VAL A 352 -2.85 -13.16 -13.99
C VAL A 352 -2.55 -13.68 -12.58
N LEU A 353 -3.49 -14.38 -11.96
CA LEU A 353 -3.28 -15.00 -10.64
C LEU A 353 -2.12 -16.01 -10.67
N ARG A 354 -2.05 -16.88 -11.68
CA ARG A 354 -0.95 -17.85 -11.81
C ARG A 354 0.38 -17.17 -12.03
N TYR A 355 0.43 -16.15 -12.89
CA TYR A 355 1.64 -15.38 -13.12
C TYR A 355 2.15 -14.74 -11.81
N ILE A 356 1.26 -14.12 -11.04
CA ILE A 356 1.64 -13.47 -9.78
C ILE A 356 2.02 -14.47 -8.70
N LEU A 357 1.33 -15.61 -8.59
CA LEU A 357 1.55 -16.58 -7.51
C LEU A 357 2.69 -17.55 -7.84
N TYR A 358 2.72 -18.08 -9.06
CA TYR A 358 3.61 -19.15 -9.51
C TYR A 358 4.67 -18.71 -10.52
N GLY A 359 4.63 -17.47 -11.01
CA GLY A 359 5.61 -16.96 -11.99
C GLY A 359 5.38 -17.39 -13.43
N ASN A 360 4.29 -18.13 -13.72
CA ASN A 360 3.94 -18.60 -15.05
C ASN A 360 2.44 -18.42 -15.30
N PRO A 361 2.02 -17.73 -16.39
CA PRO A 361 0.59 -17.56 -16.70
C PRO A 361 -0.08 -18.80 -17.28
N ALA A 362 0.68 -19.77 -17.80
CA ALA A 362 0.13 -20.98 -18.40
C ALA A 362 -0.54 -21.89 -17.37
N PRO A 363 -1.58 -22.65 -17.74
CA PRO A 363 -2.15 -23.69 -16.88
C PRO A 363 -1.08 -24.69 -16.42
N ILE A 364 -1.16 -25.12 -15.16
CA ILE A 364 -0.29 -26.11 -14.55
C ILE A 364 -1.00 -27.46 -14.65
N THR A 365 -0.48 -28.35 -15.48
CA THR A 365 -0.96 -29.73 -15.65
C THR A 365 -0.53 -30.65 -14.51
#